data_AF-A0A967RLX6-F1
#
_entry.id   AF-A0A967RLX6-F1
#
_cell.length_a   1.000
_cell.length_b   1.000
_cell.length_c   1.000
_cell.angle_alpha   90.00
_cell.angle_beta   90.00
_cell.angle_gamma   90.00
#
_symmetry.space_group_name_H-M   'P 1'
#
loop_
_entity.id
_entity.type
_entity.pdbx_description
1 polymer ?
#
loop_
_entity_poly.entity_id
_entity_poly.type
_entity_poly.pdbx_seq_one_letter_code
_entity_poly.pdbx_strand_id
1 'polypeptide(L)'
;MAELSLSKIGRTAKMAVIGAVKGTGDIAESVLEATKDVLMVTVEGATEVAVAAEKAVGQVVAGAVAAAADAGEDVGKAIKSAVKGTVKGASEVGADVSKTAVAAVDGAVNAAGEIGADTAKALEQATTGAIEAAEEIGTDTAEAVRNVLKTAVKGKDKSSD
;
A
#
# COMPACT_ATOMS: atom_id res chain seq x y z
N MET A 1 -6.21 -22.03 -1.45
CA MET A 1 -5.32 -20.85 -1.51
C MET A 1 -5.74 -20.08 -2.73
N ALA A 2 -6.43 -18.95 -2.58
CA ALA A 2 -6.76 -18.11 -3.72
C ALA A 2 -5.47 -17.43 -4.19
N GLU A 3 -5.11 -17.60 -5.46
CA GLU A 3 -4.00 -16.84 -6.04
C GLU A 3 -4.48 -15.40 -6.26
N LEU A 4 -3.85 -14.47 -5.54
CA LEU A 4 -3.98 -13.03 -5.77
C LEU A 4 -3.65 -12.76 -7.25
N SER A 5 -4.62 -12.21 -8.01
CA SER A 5 -4.44 -11.97 -9.45
C SER A 5 -3.63 -10.69 -9.67
N LEU A 6 -2.33 -10.75 -9.38
CA LEU A 6 -1.44 -9.60 -9.48
C LEU A 6 -1.13 -9.22 -10.93
N SER A 7 -1.13 -7.92 -11.23
CA SER A 7 -0.56 -7.38 -12.48
C SER A 7 0.95 -7.60 -12.55
N LYS A 8 1.58 -7.21 -13.67
CA LYS A 8 3.06 -7.19 -13.78
C LYS A 8 3.69 -6.38 -12.64
N ILE A 9 3.13 -5.21 -12.32
CA ILE A 9 3.61 -4.34 -11.24
C ILE A 9 3.47 -5.04 -9.89
N GLY A 10 2.31 -5.63 -9.60
CA GLY A 10 2.09 -6.35 -8.35
C GLY A 10 3.01 -7.56 -8.20
N ARG A 11 3.30 -8.28 -9.29
CA ARG A 11 4.29 -9.37 -9.24
C ARG A 11 5.71 -8.88 -9.01
N THR A 12 6.11 -7.76 -9.61
CA THR A 12 7.41 -7.13 -9.32
C THR A 12 7.52 -6.75 -7.86
N ALA A 13 6.50 -6.08 -7.31
CA ALA A 13 6.45 -5.73 -5.90
C ALA A 13 6.55 -6.97 -4.99
N LYS A 14 5.78 -8.02 -5.31
CA LYS A 14 5.83 -9.29 -4.58
C LYS A 14 7.25 -9.89 -4.55
N MET A 15 7.92 -9.94 -5.71
CA MET A 15 9.26 -10.53 -5.80
C MET A 15 10.33 -9.70 -5.09
N ALA A 16 10.24 -8.37 -5.17
CA ALA A 16 11.14 -7.46 -4.46
C ALA A 16 11.02 -7.66 -2.94
N VAL A 17 9.79 -7.71 -2.43
CA VAL A 17 9.52 -7.92 -1.00
C VAL A 17 9.99 -9.30 -0.53
N ILE A 18 9.73 -10.38 -1.29
CA ILE A 18 10.25 -11.72 -0.98
C ILE A 18 11.79 -11.72 -0.93
N GLY A 19 12.44 -10.99 -1.83
CA GLY A 19 13.89 -10.84 -1.87
C GLY A 19 14.42 -10.11 -0.63
N ALA A 20 13.81 -9.00 -0.25
CA ALA A 20 14.19 -8.19 0.90
C ALA A 20 14.01 -8.94 2.23
N VAL A 21 12.84 -9.55 2.43
CA VAL A 21 12.49 -10.30 3.66
C VAL A 21 13.45 -11.45 3.94
N LYS A 22 13.95 -12.13 2.90
CA LYS A 22 14.92 -13.23 3.06
C LYS A 22 16.31 -12.77 3.51
N GLY A 23 16.63 -11.48 3.40
CA GLY A 23 17.99 -10.96 3.60
C GLY A 23 18.30 -10.39 4.99
N THR A 24 17.30 -9.96 5.76
CA THR A 24 17.48 -8.91 6.79
C THR A 24 16.95 -9.26 8.18
N GLY A 25 16.06 -10.25 8.33
CA GLY A 25 15.49 -10.65 9.62
C GLY A 25 14.46 -9.67 10.21
N ASP A 26 14.55 -8.36 9.92
CA ASP A 26 13.47 -7.39 10.15
C ASP A 26 12.53 -7.32 8.94
N ILE A 27 11.47 -8.08 9.05
CA ILE A 27 10.43 -8.24 8.06
C ILE A 27 9.68 -6.93 7.79
N ALA A 28 9.29 -6.21 8.85
CA ALA A 28 8.38 -5.08 8.72
C ALA A 28 9.09 -3.90 8.04
N GLU A 29 10.35 -3.69 8.37
CA GLU A 29 11.22 -2.71 7.72
C GLU A 29 11.50 -3.11 6.27
N SER A 30 11.77 -4.39 6.00
CA SER A 30 12.05 -4.89 4.65
C SER A 30 10.85 -4.77 3.71
N VAL A 31 9.64 -5.06 4.19
CA VAL A 31 8.41 -4.84 3.44
C VAL A 31 8.26 -3.36 3.12
N LEU A 32 8.48 -2.48 4.10
CA LEU A 32 8.37 -1.04 3.93
C LEU A 32 9.35 -0.54 2.86
N GLU A 33 10.63 -0.87 2.99
CA GLU A 33 11.70 -0.39 2.12
C GLU A 33 11.55 -0.95 0.69
N ALA A 34 11.32 -2.25 0.54
CA ALA A 34 11.10 -2.84 -0.79
C ALA A 34 9.85 -2.28 -1.48
N THR A 35 8.77 -2.03 -0.72
CA THR A 35 7.55 -1.44 -1.30
C THR A 35 7.79 0.00 -1.73
N LYS A 36 8.52 0.77 -0.92
CA LYS A 36 8.94 2.15 -1.25
C LYS A 36 9.77 2.17 -2.55
N ASP A 37 10.81 1.34 -2.64
CA ASP A 37 11.70 1.29 -3.80
C ASP A 37 10.94 0.91 -5.08
N VAL A 38 10.08 -0.10 -4.99
CA VAL A 38 9.26 -0.52 -6.15
C VAL A 38 8.30 0.58 -6.57
N LEU A 39 7.68 1.29 -5.62
CA LEU A 39 6.83 2.41 -5.95
C LEU A 39 7.62 3.50 -6.69
N MET A 40 8.79 3.88 -6.19
CA MET A 40 9.62 4.92 -6.81
C MET A 40 9.93 4.58 -8.27
N VAL A 41 10.45 3.37 -8.51
CA VAL A 41 10.76 2.88 -9.86
C VAL A 41 9.49 2.85 -10.74
N THR A 42 8.36 2.46 -10.17
CA THR A 42 7.09 2.38 -10.90
C THR A 42 6.58 3.77 -11.29
N VAL A 43 6.67 4.75 -10.39
CA VAL A 43 6.21 6.12 -10.63
C VAL A 43 7.15 6.87 -11.56
N GLU A 44 8.47 6.74 -11.39
CA GLU A 44 9.47 7.32 -12.30
C GLU A 44 9.34 6.76 -13.73
N GLY A 45 9.00 5.48 -13.87
CA GLY A 45 8.76 4.83 -15.15
C GLY A 45 7.37 5.11 -15.76
N ALA A 46 6.43 5.65 -14.99
CA ALA A 46 5.06 5.91 -15.42
C ALA A 46 4.91 7.34 -15.96
N THR A 47 5.44 7.59 -17.16
CA THR A 47 5.36 8.91 -17.82
C THR A 47 3.98 9.22 -18.42
N GLU A 48 3.05 8.26 -18.48
CA GLU A 48 1.75 8.45 -19.12
C GLU A 48 0.57 8.09 -18.19
N VAL A 49 -0.27 9.10 -17.93
CA VAL A 49 -1.62 9.07 -17.33
C VAL A 49 -1.69 8.90 -15.80
N ALA A 50 -2.14 9.95 -15.10
CA ALA A 50 -2.33 9.97 -13.63
C ALA A 50 -3.20 8.82 -13.07
N VAL A 51 -4.17 8.33 -13.84
CA VAL A 51 -5.01 7.17 -13.46
C VAL A 51 -4.23 5.86 -13.44
N ALA A 52 -3.19 5.74 -14.26
CA ALA A 52 -2.30 4.57 -14.26
C ALA A 52 -1.44 4.53 -12.98
N ALA A 53 -1.06 5.71 -12.46
CA ALA A 53 -0.27 5.82 -11.23
C ALA A 53 -1.06 5.35 -9.99
N GLU A 54 -2.31 5.75 -9.83
CA GLU A 54 -3.16 5.30 -8.70
C GLU A 54 -3.39 3.78 -8.73
N LYS A 55 -3.66 3.22 -9.92
CA LYS A 55 -3.79 1.77 -10.06
C LYS A 55 -2.47 1.05 -9.80
N ALA A 56 -1.34 1.62 -10.23
CA ALA A 56 -0.01 1.08 -9.98
C ALA A 56 0.30 1.04 -8.48
N VAL A 57 0.00 2.12 -7.75
CA VAL A 57 0.14 2.20 -6.28
C VAL A 57 -0.59 1.04 -5.59
N GLY A 58 -1.88 0.85 -5.89
CA GLY A 58 -2.65 -0.24 -5.30
C GLY A 58 -2.09 -1.63 -5.63
N GLN A 59 -1.54 -1.80 -6.83
CA GLN A 59 -0.91 -3.06 -7.26
C GLN A 59 0.42 -3.32 -6.55
N VAL A 60 1.22 -2.28 -6.30
CA VAL A 60 2.46 -2.39 -5.51
C VAL A 60 2.15 -2.89 -4.10
N VAL A 61 1.17 -2.27 -3.43
CA VAL A 61 0.73 -2.70 -2.10
C VAL A 61 0.19 -4.11 -2.11
N ALA A 62 -0.66 -4.47 -3.07
CA ALA A 62 -1.22 -5.82 -3.18
C ALA A 62 -0.12 -6.88 -3.35
N GLY A 63 0.92 -6.58 -4.14
CA GLY A 63 2.08 -7.44 -4.30
C GLY A 63 2.86 -7.64 -3.00
N ALA A 64 3.10 -6.57 -2.25
CA ALA A 64 3.78 -6.62 -0.97
C ALA A 64 2.99 -7.43 0.07
N VAL A 65 1.67 -7.24 0.14
CA VAL A 65 0.79 -8.02 1.04
C VAL A 65 0.79 -9.50 0.66
N ALA A 66 0.75 -9.82 -0.64
CA ALA A 66 0.86 -11.19 -1.12
C ALA A 66 2.19 -11.84 -0.73
N ALA A 67 3.30 -11.09 -0.84
CA ALA A 67 4.63 -11.58 -0.48
C ALA A 67 4.71 -11.95 1.00
N ALA A 68 4.21 -11.08 1.88
CA ALA A 68 4.19 -11.33 3.31
C ALA A 68 3.30 -12.52 3.68
N ALA A 69 2.12 -12.64 3.04
CA ALA A 69 1.25 -13.79 3.22
C ALA A 69 1.94 -15.11 2.81
N ASP A 70 2.63 -15.13 1.68
CA ASP A 70 3.40 -16.30 1.21
C ASP A 70 4.58 -16.63 2.14
N ALA A 71 5.20 -15.61 2.75
CA ALA A 71 6.27 -15.77 3.73
C ALA A 71 5.76 -16.25 5.11
N GLY A 72 4.44 -16.36 5.30
CA GLY A 72 3.83 -16.78 6.57
C GLY A 72 3.81 -15.69 7.63
N GLU A 73 3.89 -14.43 7.23
CA GLU A 73 3.98 -13.28 8.13
C GLU A 73 2.60 -12.80 8.60
N ASP A 74 2.63 -11.94 9.62
CA ASP A 74 1.44 -11.21 10.04
C ASP A 74 0.99 -10.25 8.93
N VAL A 75 -0.04 -10.67 8.20
CA VAL A 75 -0.66 -9.92 7.10
C VAL A 75 -1.04 -8.49 7.53
N GLY A 76 -1.48 -8.29 8.78
CA GLY A 76 -1.84 -6.97 9.29
C GLY A 76 -0.62 -6.04 9.38
N LYS A 77 0.49 -6.55 9.93
CA LYS A 77 1.76 -5.80 9.97
C LYS A 77 2.29 -5.51 8.58
N ALA A 78 2.22 -6.50 7.68
CA ALA A 78 2.66 -6.33 6.31
C ALA A 78 1.86 -5.28 5.56
N ILE A 79 0.52 -5.27 5.72
CA ILE A 79 -0.35 -4.22 5.19
C ILE A 79 0.08 -2.85 5.68
N LYS A 80 0.26 -2.70 7.00
CA LYS A 80 0.70 -1.43 7.59
C LYS A 80 2.02 -0.96 7.00
N SER A 81 3.03 -1.85 6.96
CA SER A 81 4.35 -1.55 6.40
C SER A 81 4.32 -1.22 4.92
N ALA A 82 3.58 -1.98 4.12
CA ALA A 82 3.45 -1.77 2.68
C ALA A 82 2.81 -0.42 2.38
N VAL A 83 1.69 -0.10 3.04
CA VAL A 83 1.02 1.20 2.86
C VAL A 83 1.90 2.35 3.33
N LYS A 84 2.57 2.20 4.48
CA LYS A 84 3.51 3.20 5.01
C LYS A 84 4.67 3.47 4.04
N GLY A 85 5.30 2.41 3.52
CA GLY A 85 6.39 2.51 2.55
C GLY A 85 5.95 3.15 1.23
N THR A 86 4.76 2.81 0.77
CA THR A 86 4.14 3.41 -0.42
C THR A 86 3.91 4.90 -0.24
N VAL A 87 3.32 5.33 0.88
CA VAL A 87 3.04 6.75 1.13
C VAL A 87 4.34 7.56 1.24
N LYS A 88 5.37 7.02 1.91
CA LYS A 88 6.69 7.63 1.97
C LYS A 88 7.34 7.74 0.59
N GLY A 89 7.31 6.66 -0.20
CA GLY A 89 7.86 6.64 -1.55
C GLY A 89 7.20 7.70 -2.44
N ALA A 90 5.88 7.84 -2.36
CA ALA A 90 5.16 8.90 -3.07
C ALA A 90 5.63 10.30 -2.68
N SER A 91 5.83 10.56 -1.39
CA SER A 91 6.34 11.86 -0.92
C SER A 91 7.74 12.15 -1.47
N GLU A 92 8.61 11.15 -1.54
CA GLU A 92 10.00 11.32 -2.01
C GLU A 92 10.09 11.59 -3.51
N VAL A 93 9.15 11.06 -4.30
CA VAL A 93 9.05 11.34 -5.75
C VAL A 93 8.14 12.52 -6.09
N GLY A 94 7.62 13.23 -5.08
CA GLY A 94 6.74 14.38 -5.26
C GLY A 94 5.33 14.05 -5.79
N ALA A 95 4.87 12.81 -5.64
CA ALA A 95 3.51 12.40 -5.98
C ALA A 95 2.49 12.92 -4.95
N ASP A 96 1.20 12.92 -5.33
CA ASP A 96 0.10 13.31 -4.44
C ASP A 96 -0.05 12.27 -3.30
N VAL A 97 0.47 12.62 -2.13
CA VAL A 97 0.46 11.78 -0.92
C VAL A 97 -0.97 11.42 -0.50
N SER A 98 -1.94 12.33 -0.64
CA SER A 98 -3.32 12.09 -0.22
C SER A 98 -4.00 11.07 -1.12
N LYS A 99 -3.86 11.20 -2.44
CA LYS A 99 -4.40 10.22 -3.40
C LYS A 99 -3.69 8.88 -3.30
N THR A 100 -2.37 8.91 -3.14
CA THR A 100 -1.56 7.70 -2.93
C THR A 100 -2.03 6.95 -1.70
N ALA A 101 -2.27 7.63 -0.58
CA ALA A 101 -2.77 7.01 0.64
C ALA A 101 -4.10 6.28 0.41
N VAL A 102 -5.05 6.89 -0.29
CA VAL A 102 -6.33 6.24 -0.62
C VAL A 102 -6.11 5.00 -1.50
N ALA A 103 -5.34 5.14 -2.58
CA ALA A 103 -5.06 4.04 -3.50
C ALA A 103 -4.31 2.88 -2.83
N ALA A 104 -3.37 3.19 -1.93
CA ALA A 104 -2.63 2.22 -1.15
C ALA A 104 -3.54 1.46 -0.18
N VAL A 105 -4.42 2.18 0.53
CA VAL A 105 -5.40 1.58 1.45
C VAL A 105 -6.38 0.67 0.70
N ASP A 106 -6.93 1.13 -0.42
CA ASP A 106 -7.83 0.31 -1.23
C ASP A 106 -7.10 -0.92 -1.81
N GLY A 107 -5.85 -0.76 -2.27
CA GLY A 107 -5.00 -1.87 -2.72
C GLY A 107 -4.78 -2.92 -1.63
N ALA A 108 -4.49 -2.49 -0.40
CA ALA A 108 -4.32 -3.38 0.75
C ALA A 108 -5.60 -4.13 1.12
N VAL A 109 -6.74 -3.43 1.19
CA VAL A 109 -8.03 -4.04 1.56
C VAL A 109 -8.48 -5.05 0.51
N ASN A 110 -8.32 -4.74 -0.77
CA ASN A 110 -8.63 -5.66 -1.85
C ASN A 110 -7.72 -6.89 -1.80
N ALA A 111 -6.41 -6.69 -1.60
CA ALA A 111 -5.46 -7.80 -1.49
C ALA A 111 -5.78 -8.70 -0.29
N ALA A 112 -6.13 -8.12 0.85
CA ALA A 112 -6.57 -8.87 2.03
C ALA A 112 -7.83 -9.70 1.73
N GLY A 113 -8.82 -9.13 1.06
CA GLY A 113 -10.03 -9.85 0.64
C GLY A 113 -9.73 -11.00 -0.32
N GLU A 114 -8.84 -10.80 -1.29
CA GLU A 114 -8.44 -11.84 -2.25
C GLU A 114 -7.74 -13.02 -1.60
N ILE A 115 -6.95 -12.82 -0.54
CA ILE A 115 -6.29 -13.90 0.21
C ILE A 115 -7.14 -14.46 1.36
N GLY A 116 -8.37 -13.97 1.54
CA GLY A 116 -9.28 -14.40 2.60
C GLY A 116 -8.91 -13.89 4.00
N ALA A 117 -8.13 -12.82 4.09
CA ALA A 117 -7.84 -12.13 5.35
C ALA A 117 -8.98 -11.19 5.76
N ASP A 118 -8.98 -10.77 7.02
CA ASP A 118 -9.96 -9.84 7.58
C ASP A 118 -9.81 -8.44 6.96
N THR A 119 -10.76 -8.06 6.10
CA THR A 119 -10.74 -6.78 5.38
C THR A 119 -10.95 -5.57 6.29
N ALA A 120 -11.63 -5.74 7.44
CA ALA A 120 -11.82 -4.66 8.41
C ALA A 120 -10.52 -4.36 9.15
N LYS A 121 -9.81 -5.42 9.59
CA LYS A 121 -8.45 -5.27 10.15
C LYS A 121 -7.46 -4.75 9.13
N ALA A 122 -7.55 -5.21 7.88
CA ALA A 122 -6.73 -4.69 6.78
C ALA A 122 -6.94 -3.19 6.60
N LEU A 123 -8.18 -2.72 6.60
CA LEU A 123 -8.51 -1.29 6.50
C LEU A 123 -7.92 -0.50 7.67
N GLU A 124 -8.04 -1.01 8.91
CA GLU A 124 -7.49 -0.38 10.10
C GLU A 124 -5.96 -0.25 10.01
N GLN A 125 -5.26 -1.34 9.69
CA GLN A 125 -3.79 -1.37 9.58
C GLN A 125 -3.29 -0.51 8.43
N ALA A 126 -3.97 -0.56 7.28
CA ALA A 126 -3.65 0.26 6.11
C ALA A 126 -3.81 1.76 6.44
N THR A 127 -4.95 2.13 7.03
CA THR A 127 -5.22 3.52 7.44
C THR A 127 -4.19 4.01 8.44
N THR A 128 -3.82 3.16 9.42
CA THR A 128 -2.78 3.48 10.40
C THR A 128 -1.43 3.69 9.73
N GLY A 129 -1.01 2.80 8.83
CA GLY A 129 0.25 2.92 8.09
C GLY A 129 0.32 4.18 7.23
N ALA A 130 -0.79 4.53 6.57
CA ALA A 130 -0.87 5.75 5.77
C ALA A 130 -0.77 7.01 6.63
N ILE A 131 -1.49 7.07 7.76
CA ILE A 131 -1.48 8.22 8.67
C ILE A 131 -0.11 8.37 9.33
N GLU A 132 0.51 7.29 9.81
CA GLU A 132 1.86 7.34 10.38
C GLU A 132 2.90 7.84 9.35
N ALA A 133 2.83 7.35 8.11
CA ALA A 133 3.70 7.88 7.05
C ALA A 133 3.50 9.38 6.84
N ALA A 134 2.24 9.82 6.82
CA ALA A 134 1.89 11.22 6.65
C ALA A 134 2.34 12.09 7.83
N GLU A 135 2.21 11.60 9.07
CA GLU A 135 2.70 12.27 10.29
C GLU A 135 4.22 12.44 10.28
N GLU A 136 4.95 11.43 9.79
CA GLU A 136 6.40 11.52 9.61
C GLU A 136 6.80 12.50 8.49
N ILE A 137 5.96 12.73 7.49
CA ILE A 137 6.16 13.75 6.46
C ILE A 137 5.85 15.15 7.00
N GLY A 138 4.75 15.31 7.73
CA GLY A 138 4.35 16.57 8.35
C GLY A 138 2.90 16.59 8.84
N THR A 139 2.61 17.47 9.81
CA THR A 139 1.28 17.57 10.44
C THR A 139 0.17 17.91 9.44
N ASP A 140 0.42 18.85 8.53
CA ASP A 140 -0.57 19.26 7.52
C ASP A 140 -0.87 18.12 6.54
N THR A 141 0.16 17.33 6.19
CA THR A 141 0.02 16.13 5.36
C THR A 141 -0.81 15.07 6.08
N ALA A 142 -0.57 14.86 7.37
CA ALA A 142 -1.35 13.93 8.20
C ALA A 142 -2.83 14.33 8.28
N GLU A 143 -3.13 15.62 8.43
CA GLU A 143 -4.50 16.13 8.43
C GLU A 143 -5.18 15.92 7.08
N ALA A 144 -4.49 16.23 5.98
CA ALA A 144 -5.00 16.02 4.62
C ALA A 144 -5.32 14.53 4.36
N VAL A 145 -4.38 13.63 4.70
CA VAL A 145 -4.55 12.18 4.56
C VAL A 145 -5.71 11.67 5.43
N ARG A 146 -5.80 12.11 6.68
CA ARG A 146 -6.91 11.73 7.57
C ARG A 146 -8.26 12.19 7.03
N ASN A 147 -8.33 13.39 6.45
CA ASN A 147 -9.58 13.93 5.89
C ASN A 147 -10.01 13.19 4.61
N VAL A 148 -9.07 12.90 3.70
CA VAL A 148 -9.40 12.16 2.48
C VAL A 148 -9.80 10.72 2.79
N LEU A 149 -9.12 10.03 3.72
CA LEU A 149 -9.46 8.66 4.11
C LEU A 149 -10.84 8.58 4.79
N LYS A 150 -11.16 9.53 5.69
CA LYS A 150 -12.51 9.64 6.26
C LYS A 150 -13.57 9.82 5.18
N THR A 151 -13.27 10.61 4.15
CA THR A 151 -14.19 10.86 3.04
C THR A 151 -14.33 9.62 2.15
N ALA A 152 -13.25 8.92 1.85
CA ALA A 152 -13.26 7.68 1.07
C ALA A 152 -14.08 6.57 1.75
N VAL A 153 -13.95 6.43 3.08
CA VAL A 153 -14.75 5.48 3.86
C VAL A 153 -16.24 5.88 3.85
N LYS A 154 -16.57 7.15 4.13
CA LYS A 154 -17.96 7.63 4.11
C LYS A 154 -18.59 7.65 2.71
N GLY A 155 -17.79 7.79 1.66
CA GLY A 155 -18.23 7.77 0.27
C GLY A 155 -18.76 6.39 -0.14
N LYS A 156 -18.20 5.30 0.40
CA LYS A 156 -18.67 3.93 0.16
C LYS A 156 -20.05 3.65 0.78
N ASP A 157 -20.44 4.36 1.84
CA ASP A 157 -21.80 4.26 2.43
C ASP A 157 -22.87 4.98 1.60
N LYS A 158 -22.49 5.93 0.74
CA LYS A 158 -23.42 6.78 -0.03
C LYS A 158 -23.74 6.29 -1.44
N SER A 159 -23.09 5.22 -1.93
CA SER A 159 -23.34 4.68 -3.28
C SER A 159 -24.39 3.57 -3.32
N SER A 160 -25.17 3.39 -2.24
CA SER A 160 -26.19 2.35 -2.12
C SER A 160 -27.64 2.89 -2.06
N ASP A 161 -27.85 4.17 -2.41
CA ASP A 161 -29.18 4.78 -2.57
C ASP A 161 -29.49 5.05 -4.05
#